data_AF-A0A380NYC4-F1
#
_entry.id   AF-A0A380NYC4-F1
#
_cell.length_a   1.000
_cell.length_b   1.000
_cell.length_c   1.000
_cell.angle_alpha   90.00
_cell.angle_beta   90.00
_cell.angle_gamma   90.00
#
_symmetry.space_group_name_H-M   'P 1'
#
loop_
_entity.id
_entity.type
_entity.pdbx_description
1 polymer ?
#
loop_
_entity_poly.entity_id
_entity_poly.type
_entity_poly.pdbx_seq_one_letter_code
_entity_poly.pdbx_strand_id
1 'polypeptide(L)'
;MIVNRVEGSGTRATFEKWELDGATSVDAQEQDSSGMARSVVSSTPGAVSYAAFAYLDKTITVPTLDGVTADKKNVQDGSWPIWSYEHIYTKGQPKPDVQAFLDSIMTKHIQSTLVPQLGYISIHDMKIQRDMNGHITPAK
;
A
#
# COMPACT_ATOMS: atom_id res chain seq x y z
N MET A 1 -17.64 -8.12 11.57
CA MET A 1 -16.61 -7.81 12.59
C MET A 1 -15.52 -6.96 11.97
N ILE A 2 -14.84 -6.12 12.74
CA ILE A 2 -13.69 -5.34 12.27
C ILE A 2 -12.42 -6.11 12.61
N VAL A 3 -11.48 -6.18 11.66
CA VAL A 3 -10.15 -6.75 11.85
C VAL A 3 -9.14 -5.67 11.49
N ASN A 4 -8.41 -5.19 12.48
CA ASN A 4 -7.34 -4.22 12.29
C ASN A 4 -6.02 -4.92 11.99
N ARG A 5 -5.09 -4.16 11.41
CA ARG A 5 -3.66 -4.48 11.51
C ARG A 5 -3.13 -3.96 12.83
N VAL A 6 -2.08 -4.59 13.34
CA VAL A 6 -1.47 -4.16 14.60
C VAL A 6 -1.07 -2.70 14.60
N GLU A 7 -1.22 -2.07 15.76
CA GLU A 7 -0.74 -0.70 16.00
C GLU A 7 0.74 -0.56 15.61
N GLY A 8 1.09 0.57 15.00
CA GLY A 8 2.44 0.82 14.48
C GLY A 8 2.74 0.16 13.13
N SER A 9 1.85 -0.68 12.57
CA SER A 9 2.03 -1.19 11.21
C SER A 9 1.84 -0.08 10.17
N GLY A 10 2.68 -0.07 9.13
CA GLY A 10 2.56 0.89 8.03
C GLY A 10 1.20 0.81 7.31
N THR A 11 0.61 -0.39 7.19
CA THR A 11 -0.73 -0.55 6.59
C THR A 11 -1.81 0.14 7.41
N ARG A 12 -1.80 0.02 8.74
CA ARG A 12 -2.74 0.74 9.61
C ARG A 12 -2.50 2.24 9.55
N ALA A 13 -1.26 2.68 9.64
CA ALA A 13 -0.91 4.10 9.55
C ALA A 13 -1.39 4.73 8.23
N THR A 14 -1.23 4.03 7.10
CA THR A 14 -1.75 4.45 5.78
C THR A 14 -3.27 4.51 5.77
N PHE A 15 -3.95 3.48 6.30
CA PHE A 15 -5.41 3.43 6.33
C PHE A 15 -5.99 4.54 7.21
N GLU A 16 -5.53 4.67 8.45
CA GLU A 16 -6.00 5.72 9.37
C GLU A 16 -5.75 7.12 8.79
N LYS A 17 -4.57 7.36 8.20
CA LYS A 17 -4.24 8.67 7.64
C LYS A 17 -5.07 9.05 6.43
N TRP A 18 -5.32 8.11 5.51
CA TRP A 18 -5.91 8.44 4.20
C TRP A 18 -7.37 8.03 4.03
N GLU A 19 -7.86 7.08 4.82
CA GLU A 19 -9.26 6.64 4.79
C GLU A 19 -10.06 7.18 5.98
N LEU A 20 -9.43 7.30 7.15
CA LEU A 20 -10.11 7.78 8.37
C LEU A 20 -9.78 9.24 8.70
N ASP A 21 -9.21 10.00 7.77
CA ASP A 21 -8.81 11.40 7.96
C ASP A 21 -7.95 11.64 9.21
N GLY A 22 -7.08 10.67 9.53
CA GLY A 22 -6.19 10.70 10.69
C GLY A 22 -6.85 10.27 12.00
N ALA A 23 -8.11 9.83 11.98
CA ALA A 23 -8.76 9.26 13.16
C ALA A 23 -8.19 7.88 13.51
N THR A 24 -8.14 7.58 14.80
CA THR A 24 -7.75 6.26 15.30
C THR A 24 -8.83 5.23 14.98
N SER A 25 -8.41 4.05 14.52
CA SER A 25 -9.30 2.90 14.33
C SER A 25 -9.99 2.55 15.65
N VAL A 26 -11.24 2.10 15.60
CA VAL A 26 -11.92 1.55 16.78
C VAL A 26 -11.16 0.33 17.32
N ASP A 27 -11.22 0.13 18.63
CA ASP A 27 -10.69 -1.08 19.25
C ASP A 27 -11.38 -2.32 18.68
N ALA A 28 -10.57 -3.18 18.08
CA ALA A 28 -11.01 -4.38 17.39
C ALA A 28 -9.90 -5.43 17.42
N GLN A 29 -10.21 -6.63 16.94
CA GLN A 29 -9.20 -7.69 16.82
C GLN A 29 -8.07 -7.25 15.88
N GLU A 30 -6.83 -7.42 16.31
CA GLU A 30 -5.65 -7.06 15.53
C GLU A 30 -4.95 -8.28 14.91
N GLN A 31 -4.32 -8.07 13.76
CA GLN A 31 -3.55 -9.09 13.04
C GLN A 31 -2.19 -8.55 12.62
N ASP A 32 -1.14 -9.31 12.89
CA ASP A 32 0.25 -8.92 12.61
C ASP A 32 0.54 -8.76 11.12
N SER A 33 -0.15 -9.55 10.27
CA SER A 33 0.13 -9.59 8.83
C SER A 33 -1.13 -9.44 7.97
N SER A 34 -0.95 -8.90 6.76
CA SER A 34 -2.00 -8.84 5.74
C SER A 34 -2.54 -10.24 5.38
N GLY A 35 -1.68 -11.26 5.39
CA GLY A 35 -2.07 -12.64 5.11
C GLY A 35 -3.01 -13.19 6.17
N MET A 36 -2.73 -12.96 7.46
CA MET A 36 -3.61 -13.34 8.56
C MET A 36 -4.93 -12.57 8.53
N ALA A 37 -4.87 -11.26 8.32
CA ALA A 37 -6.06 -10.43 8.18
C ALA A 37 -6.99 -10.94 7.05
N ARG A 38 -6.42 -11.22 5.86
CA ARG A 38 -7.14 -11.85 4.74
C ARG A 38 -7.73 -13.20 5.14
N SER A 39 -6.97 -14.06 5.81
CA SER A 39 -7.46 -15.37 6.24
C SER A 39 -8.66 -15.26 7.18
N VAL A 40 -8.64 -14.32 8.14
CA VAL A 40 -9.80 -14.06 9.01
C VAL A 40 -11.00 -13.57 8.20
N VAL A 41 -10.80 -12.63 7.27
CA VAL A 41 -11.89 -12.14 6.40
C VAL A 41 -12.49 -13.27 5.55
N SER A 42 -11.64 -14.10 4.93
CA SER A 42 -12.08 -15.20 4.07
C SER A 42 -12.90 -16.27 4.81
N SER A 43 -12.64 -16.46 6.11
CA SER A 43 -13.27 -17.50 6.93
C SER A 43 -14.44 -16.99 7.79
N THR A 44 -14.63 -15.68 7.88
CA THR A 44 -15.62 -15.08 8.79
C THR A 44 -16.60 -14.19 8.02
N PRO A 45 -17.84 -14.65 7.75
CA PRO A 45 -18.84 -13.86 7.07
C PRO A 45 -19.07 -12.49 7.72
N GLY A 46 -19.03 -11.42 6.92
CA GLY A 46 -19.21 -10.05 7.38
C GLY A 46 -18.00 -9.45 8.13
N ALA A 47 -16.84 -10.11 8.11
CA ALA A 47 -15.59 -9.50 8.53
C ALA A 47 -15.10 -8.47 7.50
N VAL A 48 -14.56 -7.35 7.98
CA VAL A 48 -13.98 -6.28 7.15
C VAL A 48 -12.59 -5.98 7.68
N SER A 49 -11.65 -5.78 6.75
CA SER A 49 -10.25 -5.47 7.01
C SER A 49 -9.69 -4.66 5.83
N TYR A 50 -8.49 -4.12 6.01
CA TYR A 50 -7.66 -3.52 4.97
C TYR A 50 -6.34 -4.30 4.81
N ALA A 51 -5.85 -4.39 3.57
CA ALA A 51 -4.60 -5.08 3.23
C ALA A 51 -3.97 -4.51 1.96
N ALA A 52 -2.66 -4.72 1.78
CA ALA A 52 -1.97 -4.35 0.55
C ALA A 52 -2.43 -5.22 -0.65
N PHE A 53 -2.34 -4.67 -1.86
CA PHE A 53 -2.84 -5.32 -3.09
C PHE A 53 -2.21 -6.69 -3.35
N ALA A 54 -0.96 -6.90 -2.94
CA ALA A 54 -0.26 -8.19 -3.02
C ALA A 54 -0.96 -9.35 -2.29
N TYR A 55 -1.89 -9.05 -1.38
CA TYR A 55 -2.66 -10.04 -0.61
C TYR A 55 -4.10 -10.20 -1.11
N LEU A 56 -4.50 -9.53 -2.19
CA LEU A 56 -5.84 -9.70 -2.74
C LEU A 56 -5.91 -10.98 -3.58
N ASP A 57 -6.96 -11.77 -3.36
CA ASP A 57 -7.24 -12.97 -4.13
C ASP A 57 -8.76 -13.25 -4.21
N LYS A 58 -9.13 -14.38 -4.83
CA LYS A 58 -10.54 -14.76 -5.06
C LYS A 58 -11.28 -15.22 -3.81
N THR A 59 -10.62 -15.33 -2.65
CA THR A 59 -11.25 -15.77 -1.39
C THR A 59 -11.91 -14.64 -0.63
N ILE A 60 -11.70 -13.38 -1.07
CA ILE A 60 -12.27 -12.19 -0.47
C ILE A 60 -12.96 -11.34 -1.54
N THR A 61 -13.85 -10.44 -1.09
CA THR A 61 -14.46 -9.42 -1.93
C THR A 61 -13.83 -8.07 -1.61
N VAL A 62 -13.45 -7.32 -2.65
CA VAL A 62 -12.90 -5.97 -2.50
C VAL A 62 -13.98 -4.97 -2.91
N PRO A 63 -14.48 -4.14 -1.98
CA PRO A 63 -15.48 -3.13 -2.31
C PRO A 63 -14.87 -1.98 -3.12
N THR A 64 -15.74 -1.16 -3.72
CA THR A 64 -15.35 0.14 -4.24
C THR A 64 -15.35 1.18 -3.11
N LEU A 65 -14.56 2.23 -3.27
CA LEU A 65 -14.59 3.43 -2.44
C LEU A 65 -15.16 4.57 -3.29
N ASP A 66 -16.31 5.11 -2.91
CA ASP A 66 -17.02 6.15 -3.67
C ASP A 66 -17.19 5.83 -5.17
N GLY A 67 -17.41 4.54 -5.48
CA GLY A 67 -17.54 4.05 -6.85
C GLY A 67 -16.21 3.81 -7.58
N VAL A 68 -15.07 4.10 -6.96
CA VAL A 68 -13.72 3.83 -7.50
C VAL A 68 -13.24 2.44 -7.10
N THR A 69 -12.70 1.68 -8.06
CA THR A 69 -12.13 0.35 -7.82
C THR A 69 -10.70 0.42 -7.28
N ALA A 70 -10.36 -0.50 -6.37
CA ALA A 70 -9.01 -0.66 -5.85
C ALA A 70 -8.09 -1.34 -6.89
N ASP A 71 -7.61 -0.58 -7.86
CA ASP A 71 -6.73 -1.08 -8.92
C ASP A 71 -5.56 -0.15 -9.23
N LYS A 72 -4.57 -0.70 -9.95
CA LYS A 72 -3.34 0.01 -10.29
C LYS A 72 -3.59 1.33 -11.04
N LYS A 73 -4.57 1.36 -11.95
CA LYS A 73 -4.83 2.55 -12.77
C LYS A 73 -5.34 3.70 -11.90
N ASN A 74 -6.28 3.41 -11.01
CA ASN A 74 -6.87 4.40 -10.12
C ASN A 74 -5.87 4.91 -9.07
N VAL A 75 -4.92 4.08 -8.64
CA VAL A 75 -3.82 4.57 -7.78
C VAL A 75 -2.88 5.50 -8.57
N GLN A 76 -2.53 5.13 -9.80
CA GLN A 76 -1.59 5.89 -10.62
C GLN A 76 -2.08 7.30 -10.98
N ASP A 77 -3.38 7.45 -11.24
CA ASP A 77 -4.00 8.75 -11.56
C ASP A 77 -4.54 9.49 -10.34
N GLY A 78 -4.58 8.85 -9.17
CA GLY A 78 -4.99 9.45 -7.90
C GLY A 78 -6.47 9.29 -7.56
N SER A 79 -7.25 8.63 -8.41
CA SER A 79 -8.67 8.35 -8.12
C SER A 79 -8.83 7.44 -6.89
N TRP A 80 -7.88 6.53 -6.64
CA TRP A 80 -7.82 5.73 -5.42
C TRP A 80 -6.88 6.39 -4.40
N PRO A 81 -7.36 6.90 -3.24
CA PRO A 81 -6.56 7.72 -2.34
C PRO A 81 -5.72 6.92 -1.34
N ILE A 82 -6.06 5.64 -1.09
CA ILE A 82 -5.42 4.81 -0.06
C ILE A 82 -4.21 4.08 -0.64
N TRP A 83 -3.03 4.70 -0.54
CA TRP A 83 -1.76 4.11 -0.93
C TRP A 83 -0.60 4.78 -0.18
N SER A 84 0.55 4.12 -0.21
CA SER A 84 1.80 4.62 0.37
C SER A 84 2.99 4.17 -0.47
N TYR A 85 4.13 4.83 -0.28
CA TYR A 85 5.39 4.44 -0.91
C TYR A 85 6.08 3.34 -0.11
N GLU A 86 6.79 2.48 -0.84
CA GLU A 86 7.83 1.65 -0.25
C GLU A 86 9.15 2.43 -0.23
N HIS A 87 9.79 2.49 0.93
CA HIS A 87 10.99 3.30 1.14
C HIS A 87 12.19 2.44 1.52
N ILE A 88 13.35 2.77 0.95
CA ILE A 88 14.66 2.24 1.38
C ILE A 88 15.51 3.45 1.77
N TYR A 89 15.83 3.57 3.06
CA TYR A 89 16.57 4.70 3.59
C TYR A 89 18.03 4.35 3.87
N THR A 90 18.91 5.33 3.66
CA THR A 90 20.33 5.28 4.02
C THR A 90 20.66 6.37 5.02
N LYS A 91 21.60 6.11 5.93
CA LYS A 91 22.11 7.12 6.86
C LYS A 91 23.14 7.99 6.15
N GLY A 92 22.69 9.08 5.53
CA GLY A 92 23.53 9.94 4.71
C GLY A 92 23.86 9.29 3.36
N GLN A 93 24.96 9.72 2.74
CA GLN A 93 25.33 9.21 1.42
C GLN A 93 25.77 7.73 1.50
N PRO A 94 25.15 6.84 0.71
CA PRO A 94 25.53 5.43 0.70
C PRO A 94 26.93 5.22 0.12
N LYS A 95 27.57 4.13 0.53
CA LYS A 95 28.77 3.62 -0.14
C LYS A 95 28.44 3.23 -1.59
N PRO A 96 29.42 3.21 -2.51
CA PRO A 96 29.19 2.90 -3.93
C PRO A 96 28.39 1.61 -4.16
N ASP A 97 28.69 0.52 -3.45
CA ASP A 97 27.98 -0.75 -3.63
C ASP A 97 26.52 -0.69 -3.18
N VAL A 98 26.24 0.09 -2.12
CA VAL A 98 24.87 0.32 -1.65
C VAL A 98 24.11 1.19 -2.64
N GLN A 99 24.75 2.24 -3.19
CA GLN A 99 24.15 3.06 -4.25
C GLN A 99 23.84 2.21 -5.48
N ALA A 100 24.77 1.37 -5.93
CA ALA A 100 24.57 0.48 -7.07
C ALA A 100 23.39 -0.49 -6.86
N PHE A 101 23.23 -1.00 -5.63
CA PHE A 101 22.07 -1.81 -5.28
C PHE A 101 20.76 -1.00 -5.35
N LEU A 102 20.71 0.20 -4.78
CA LEU A 102 19.53 1.06 -4.86
C LEU A 102 19.17 1.40 -6.31
N ASP A 103 20.16 1.78 -7.11
CA ASP A 103 19.99 2.07 -8.53
C ASP A 103 19.47 0.84 -9.31
N SER A 104 19.90 -0.37 -8.92
CA SER A 104 19.43 -1.61 -9.55
C SER A 104 17.93 -1.83 -9.38
N ILE A 105 17.38 -1.47 -8.21
CA ILE A 105 15.94 -1.56 -7.90
C ILE A 105 15.14 -0.56 -8.73
N MET A 106 15.74 0.60 -9.01
CA MET A 106 15.12 1.69 -9.78
C MET A 106 15.20 1.48 -11.29
N THR A 107 15.87 0.43 -11.77
CA THR A 107 15.97 0.17 -13.22
C THR A 107 14.60 -0.09 -13.85
N LYS A 108 14.45 0.30 -15.12
CA LYS A 108 13.24 -0.01 -15.91
C LYS A 108 12.92 -1.51 -15.89
N HIS A 109 13.94 -2.37 -15.94
CA HIS A 109 13.76 -3.83 -15.91
C HIS A 109 13.05 -4.28 -14.62
N ILE A 110 13.58 -3.93 -13.44
CA ILE A 110 12.98 -4.30 -12.15
C ILE A 110 11.60 -3.66 -11.98
N GLN A 111 11.46 -2.37 -12.32
CA GLN A 111 10.20 -1.64 -12.21
C GLN A 111 9.11 -2.17 -13.16
N SER A 112 9.46 -2.72 -14.33
CA SER A 112 8.49 -3.31 -15.25
C SER A 112 8.28 -4.82 -15.10
N THR A 113 9.05 -5.51 -14.25
CA THR A 113 8.98 -6.97 -14.09
C THR A 113 8.70 -7.36 -12.64
N LEU A 114 9.73 -7.36 -11.80
CA LEU A 114 9.68 -7.88 -10.43
C LEU A 114 8.69 -7.10 -9.57
N VAL A 115 8.68 -5.76 -9.65
CA VAL A 115 7.80 -4.92 -8.83
C VAL A 115 6.32 -5.24 -9.08
N PRO A 116 5.81 -5.23 -10.33
CA PRO A 116 4.45 -5.68 -10.62
C PRO A 116 4.17 -7.14 -10.27
N GLN A 117 5.14 -8.05 -10.49
CA GLN A 117 4.98 -9.47 -10.15
C GLN A 117 4.72 -9.70 -8.66
N LEU A 118 5.29 -8.84 -7.80
CA LEU A 118 5.08 -8.88 -6.35
C LEU A 118 3.80 -8.15 -5.90
N GLY A 119 2.98 -7.65 -6.83
CA GLY A 119 1.73 -6.96 -6.54
C GLY A 119 1.88 -5.48 -6.18
N TYR A 120 3.06 -4.89 -6.43
CA TYR A 120 3.31 -3.45 -6.24
C TYR A 120 3.10 -2.66 -7.53
N ILE A 121 2.97 -1.35 -7.37
CA ILE A 121 2.88 -0.41 -8.47
C ILE A 121 4.25 0.21 -8.69
N SER A 122 4.75 0.10 -9.91
CA SER A 122 5.98 0.78 -10.35
C SER A 122 5.86 2.28 -10.15
N ILE A 123 6.86 2.87 -9.52
CA ILE A 123 6.95 4.33 -9.36
C ILE A 123 7.06 5.05 -10.71
N HIS A 124 7.60 4.38 -11.74
CA HIS A 124 7.71 4.96 -13.09
C HIS A 124 6.36 5.07 -13.79
N ASP A 125 5.33 4.36 -13.31
CA ASP A 125 4.01 4.40 -13.90
C ASP A 125 3.06 5.36 -13.16
N MET A 126 3.48 5.92 -12.02
CA MET A 126 2.69 6.88 -11.26
C MET A 126 2.60 8.20 -12.01
N LYS A 127 1.38 8.77 -12.11
CA LYS A 127 1.15 10.10 -12.71
C LYS A 127 1.07 11.20 -11.67
N ILE A 128 0.90 10.80 -10.42
CA ILE A 128 0.87 11.68 -9.26
C ILE A 128 1.93 11.26 -8.24
N GLN A 129 2.32 12.20 -7.41
CA GLN A 129 3.16 11.95 -6.24
C GLN A 129 2.56 12.61 -5.00
N ARG A 130 2.84 12.05 -3.82
CA ARG A 130 2.35 12.53 -2.53
C ARG A 130 3.53 12.88 -1.63
N ASP A 131 3.57 14.10 -1.11
CA ASP A 131 4.57 14.46 -0.10
C ASP A 131 4.21 13.91 1.29
N MET A 132 5.09 14.06 2.29
CA MET A 132 4.85 13.56 3.65
C MET A 132 3.64 14.24 4.33
N ASN A 133 3.29 15.45 3.90
CA ASN A 133 2.15 16.22 4.40
C ASN A 133 0.85 15.84 3.70
N GLY A 134 0.91 15.01 2.65
CA GLY A 134 -0.24 14.55 1.88
C GLY A 134 -0.57 15.37 0.64
N HIS A 135 0.25 16.37 0.28
CA HIS A 135 0.00 17.15 -0.91
C HIS A 135 0.25 16.31 -2.17
N ILE A 136 -0.74 16.31 -3.06
CA ILE A 136 -0.66 15.65 -4.37
C ILE A 136 -0.18 16.63 -5.43
N THR A 137 0.85 16.25 -6.18
CA THR A 137 1.29 16.96 -7.38
C THR A 137 1.47 15.98 -8.54
N PRO A 138 1.52 16.45 -9.80
CA PRO A 138 1.96 15.60 -10.90
C PRO A 138 3.33 14.95 -10.60
N ALA A 139 3.48 13.67 -10.92
CA ALA A 139 4.77 12.99 -10.89
C ALA A 139 5.67 13.54 -12.02
N LYS A 140 6.97 13.60 -11.75
CA LYS A 140 7.97 14.09 -12.71
C LYS A 140 8.52 12.97 -13.59
#